data_AF-A1ZY09-F1
#
_entry.id   AF-A1ZY09-F1
#
_cell.length_a   1.000
_cell.length_b   1.000
_cell.length_c   1.000
_cell.angle_alpha   90.00
_cell.angle_beta   90.00
_cell.angle_gamma   90.00
#
_symmetry.space_group_name_H-M   'P 1'
#
loop_
_entity.id
_entity.type
_entity.pdbx_description
1 polymer ?
#
loop_
_entity_poly.entity_id
_entity_poly.type
_entity_poly.pdbx_seq_one_letter_code
_entity_poly.pdbx_strand_id
1 'polypeptide(L)'
;MKPTTNFTITHQFEGVHLSTEEQQQILSFIGWNECPPFEQPGRVAWHILTQEASTEAVPEQQLKAAKIKGVGFWNPRPEGKIHSGVLANLHSEVPTPPTTDTLDSMLTFPHMGINQQGEYTIAYSSATPIGGILHERALLEFNSARILLEHGVPSTIPLMVVQYEDKYQFKGKPMGVVVNLSPEPTSMRLSCIQYGAAVHRGKDAKADAYYDKLRASLGVNGQPELETTRLQTINLLARKIGKLVHDFSAAGLYRYSSEWSNFEYDFARKEVFLTDLDSTLELKNVPEPLQALQVLRDLGTAVYRLVAKFGYPDVLNDYTLNNVLKFDPLAELLVGYFPEAPYDEIEAVSQRLWQCFAPHWVLLKKHQASITNEWSRSRRQTYKMDHDLFYVLTMTLVFPLFERSDLFKQYNCNLTMDNMLQKAQNFLGERYEYFSYLLNNGKVPLNLLEEDGYELSPMGNKGEGVIATKPFTSEDVVMKGQIVKLLGGNHSHASQMGEHTWAIHEGIIPKVNHSCAPNCGIRLNETGAHDIVAIKPIAQGEELTLDYAMRNYQIDYFPSQCQCGASECRTRITGWKDLPQHTKDAYAPWAAPYLLALDKKQVQEVAELEA
;
A
#
# COMPACT_ATOMS: atom_id res chain seq x y z
N MET A 1 -44.65 -1.03 -28.29
CA MET A 1 -45.18 -0.57 -26.99
C MET A 1 -43.97 -0.39 -26.06
N LYS A 2 -43.76 0.81 -25.50
CA LYS A 2 -42.69 1.01 -24.51
C LYS A 2 -43.03 0.19 -23.25
N PRO A 3 -42.07 -0.52 -22.63
CA PRO A 3 -42.35 -1.32 -21.44
C PRO A 3 -42.59 -0.41 -20.25
N THR A 4 -43.85 -0.13 -19.91
CA THR A 4 -44.20 0.57 -18.68
C THR A 4 -43.81 -0.28 -17.48
N THR A 5 -43.11 0.32 -16.53
CA THR A 5 -42.66 -0.35 -15.31
C THR A 5 -43.28 0.32 -14.10
N ASN A 6 -44.04 -0.46 -13.33
CA ASN A 6 -44.58 0.00 -12.06
C ASN A 6 -43.51 -0.04 -10.97
N PHE A 7 -43.59 0.90 -10.05
CA PHE A 7 -42.68 1.04 -8.93
C PHE A 7 -43.35 1.76 -7.75
N THR A 8 -42.74 1.68 -6.58
CA THR A 8 -43.13 2.43 -5.38
C THR A 8 -41.93 3.22 -4.87
N ILE A 9 -42.13 4.49 -4.51
CA ILE A 9 -41.10 5.28 -3.81
C ILE A 9 -41.03 4.76 -2.37
N THR A 10 -39.86 4.27 -1.98
CA THR A 10 -39.65 3.68 -0.64
C THR A 10 -38.97 4.66 0.31
N HIS A 11 -38.13 5.55 -0.21
CA HIS A 11 -37.40 6.55 0.56
C HIS A 11 -37.30 7.83 -0.27
N GLN A 12 -37.47 8.97 0.38
CA GLN A 12 -37.34 10.31 -0.18
C GLN A 12 -36.48 11.13 0.79
N PHE A 13 -35.57 11.94 0.26
CA PHE A 13 -34.79 12.88 1.06
C PHE A 13 -35.47 14.24 1.01
N GLU A 14 -35.95 14.72 2.17
CA GLU A 14 -36.69 15.98 2.30
C GLU A 14 -35.77 17.22 2.28
N GLY A 15 -34.46 17.03 2.44
CA GLY A 15 -33.48 18.12 2.51
C GLY A 15 -33.11 18.74 1.15
N VAL A 16 -33.87 18.48 0.09
CA VAL A 16 -33.62 18.97 -1.26
C VAL A 16 -34.86 19.66 -1.81
N HIS A 17 -34.65 20.85 -2.37
CA HIS A 17 -35.66 21.60 -3.11
C HIS A 17 -35.51 21.29 -4.60
N LEU A 18 -36.46 20.54 -5.15
CA LEU A 18 -36.56 20.15 -6.58
C LEU A 18 -37.95 20.53 -7.10
N SER A 19 -38.03 21.05 -8.33
CA SER A 19 -39.33 21.40 -8.93
C SER A 19 -40.19 20.16 -9.19
N THR A 20 -41.51 20.35 -9.20
CA THR A 20 -42.46 19.25 -9.44
C THR A 20 -42.29 18.68 -10.84
N GLU A 21 -41.97 19.53 -11.81
CA GLU A 21 -41.71 19.16 -13.20
C GLU A 21 -40.49 18.24 -13.32
N GLU A 22 -39.37 18.59 -12.67
CA GLU A 22 -38.17 17.75 -12.66
C GLU A 22 -38.40 16.42 -11.95
N GLN A 23 -39.13 16.43 -10.83
CA GLN A 23 -39.49 15.20 -10.13
C GLN A 23 -40.34 14.28 -11.01
N GLN A 24 -41.35 14.82 -11.71
CA GLN A 24 -42.17 14.05 -12.64
C GLN A 24 -41.36 13.50 -13.82
N GLN A 25 -40.42 14.27 -14.35
CA GLN A 25 -39.53 13.85 -15.43
C GLN A 25 -38.65 12.67 -15.00
N ILE A 26 -38.04 12.74 -13.81
CA ILE A 26 -37.23 11.64 -13.25
C ILE A 26 -38.08 10.39 -13.08
N LEU A 27 -39.31 10.52 -12.55
CA LEU A 27 -40.24 9.41 -12.39
C LEU A 27 -40.68 8.81 -13.75
N SER A 28 -40.81 9.63 -14.80
CA SER A 28 -41.09 9.19 -16.17
C SER A 28 -39.98 8.27 -16.71
N PHE A 29 -38.71 8.61 -16.44
CA PHE A 29 -37.58 7.74 -16.80
C PHE A 29 -37.55 6.45 -15.99
N ILE A 30 -37.78 6.50 -14.67
CA ILE A 30 -37.84 5.31 -13.80
C ILE A 30 -38.91 4.33 -14.29
N GLY A 31 -40.09 4.85 -14.66
CA GLY A 31 -41.19 4.06 -15.18
C GLY A 31 -41.04 3.60 -16.63
N TRP A 32 -39.97 4.00 -17.33
CA TRP A 32 -39.78 3.78 -18.77
C TRP A 32 -40.92 4.33 -19.66
N ASN A 33 -41.66 5.34 -19.17
CA ASN A 33 -42.60 6.12 -19.98
C ASN A 33 -41.82 6.94 -21.04
N GLU A 34 -40.66 7.42 -20.63
CA GLU A 34 -39.63 8.04 -21.45
C GLU A 34 -38.34 7.24 -21.36
N CYS A 35 -37.53 7.31 -22.43
CA CYS A 35 -36.25 6.63 -22.45
C CYS A 35 -35.29 7.37 -21.50
N PRO A 36 -34.70 6.70 -20.48
CA PRO A 36 -33.73 7.34 -19.62
C PRO A 36 -32.54 7.87 -20.43
N PRO A 37 -32.02 9.07 -20.11
CA PRO A 37 -30.92 9.66 -20.86
C PRO A 37 -29.59 8.98 -20.51
N PHE A 38 -29.12 8.09 -21.37
CA PHE A 38 -27.78 7.51 -21.25
C PHE A 38 -26.78 8.34 -22.07
N GLU A 39 -25.95 9.15 -21.41
CA GLU A 39 -24.95 9.99 -22.09
C GLU A 39 -23.73 9.20 -22.60
N GLN A 40 -23.46 8.05 -21.97
CA GLN A 40 -22.31 7.20 -22.28
C GLN A 40 -22.67 5.73 -22.06
N PRO A 41 -22.00 4.79 -22.76
CA PRO A 41 -22.20 3.36 -22.56
C PRO A 41 -22.02 2.98 -21.08
N GLY A 42 -23.04 2.37 -20.47
CA GLY A 42 -23.07 2.21 -19.02
C GLY A 42 -24.42 1.71 -18.48
N ARG A 43 -24.53 1.72 -17.15
CA ARG A 43 -25.73 1.32 -16.37
C ARG A 43 -26.29 2.47 -15.53
N VAL A 44 -25.94 3.70 -15.91
CA VAL A 44 -26.30 4.92 -15.20
C VAL A 44 -26.87 5.88 -16.22
N ALA A 45 -28.11 6.32 -16.00
CA ALA A 45 -28.68 7.44 -16.75
C ALA A 45 -28.32 8.76 -16.05
N TRP A 46 -28.21 9.81 -16.85
CA TRP A 46 -27.78 11.13 -16.42
C TRP A 46 -28.70 12.18 -17.03
N HIS A 47 -29.54 12.77 -16.20
CA HIS A 47 -30.52 13.79 -16.61
C HIS A 47 -30.04 15.17 -16.18
N ILE A 48 -29.78 16.07 -17.13
CA ILE A 48 -29.43 17.45 -16.84
C ILE A 48 -30.73 18.19 -16.48
N LEU A 49 -30.78 18.78 -15.29
CA LEU A 49 -31.95 19.50 -14.82
C LEU A 49 -32.13 20.79 -15.63
N THR A 50 -33.36 21.07 -16.05
CA THR A 50 -33.75 22.34 -16.66
C THR A 50 -33.91 23.45 -15.62
N GLN A 51 -34.26 23.07 -14.39
CA GLN A 51 -34.27 23.94 -13.21
C GLN A 51 -33.33 23.37 -12.16
N GLU A 52 -32.30 24.13 -11.78
CA GLU A 52 -31.33 23.71 -10.78
C GLU A 52 -32.02 23.45 -9.43
N ALA A 53 -31.62 22.36 -8.77
CA ALA A 53 -32.06 22.02 -7.44
C ALA A 53 -31.10 22.57 -6.39
N SER A 54 -31.54 22.63 -5.13
CA SER A 54 -30.70 23.10 -4.03
C SER A 54 -30.93 22.29 -2.76
N THR A 55 -30.01 22.38 -1.81
CA THR A 55 -30.13 21.78 -0.48
C THR A 55 -29.74 22.79 0.59
N GLU A 56 -30.47 22.81 1.70
CA GLU A 56 -30.16 23.69 2.83
C GLU A 56 -28.88 23.30 3.56
N ALA A 57 -28.45 22.04 3.42
CA ALA A 57 -27.21 21.54 4.01
C ALA A 57 -25.97 22.19 3.38
N VAL A 58 -26.07 22.61 2.11
CA VAL A 58 -24.98 23.25 1.35
C VAL A 58 -25.56 24.37 0.48
N PRO A 59 -25.98 25.51 1.07
CA PRO A 59 -26.75 26.55 0.36
C PRO A 59 -26.05 27.15 -0.87
N GLU A 60 -24.72 27.18 -0.85
CA GLU A 60 -23.89 27.68 -1.96
C GLU A 60 -23.79 26.71 -3.15
N GLN A 61 -24.20 25.45 -2.99
CA GLN A 61 -24.11 24.44 -4.03
C GLN A 61 -25.43 24.32 -4.80
N GLN A 62 -25.37 24.63 -6.10
CA GLN A 62 -26.46 24.34 -7.03
C GLN A 62 -26.30 22.93 -7.59
N LEU A 63 -27.42 22.20 -7.68
CA LEU A 63 -27.50 20.84 -8.20
C LEU A 63 -28.06 20.89 -9.62
N LYS A 64 -27.34 20.31 -10.57
CA LYS A 64 -27.54 20.54 -12.02
C LYS A 64 -27.90 19.29 -12.79
N ALA A 65 -27.73 18.11 -12.20
CA ALA A 65 -28.10 16.86 -12.85
C ALA A 65 -28.58 15.80 -11.85
N ALA A 66 -29.39 14.87 -12.32
CA ALA A 66 -29.80 13.67 -11.61
C ALA A 66 -29.08 12.43 -12.19
N LYS A 67 -28.32 11.76 -11.33
CA LYS A 67 -27.71 10.45 -11.56
C LYS A 67 -28.73 9.37 -11.17
N ILE A 68 -29.13 8.55 -12.14
CA ILE A 68 -30.18 7.53 -11.96
C ILE A 68 -29.56 6.14 -12.20
N LYS A 69 -29.47 5.32 -11.15
CA LYS A 69 -28.83 4.00 -11.20
C LYS A 69 -29.84 2.89 -10.90
N GLY A 70 -29.82 1.84 -11.72
CA GLY A 70 -30.81 0.75 -11.66
C GLY A 70 -31.95 0.88 -12.67
N VAL A 71 -31.93 1.92 -13.49
CA VAL A 71 -32.98 2.20 -14.50
C VAL A 71 -32.74 1.50 -15.83
N GLY A 72 -31.65 0.75 -15.99
CA GLY A 72 -31.34 0.04 -17.22
C GLY A 72 -29.89 0.24 -17.65
N PHE A 73 -29.63 -0.03 -18.93
CA PHE A 73 -28.29 0.09 -19.49
C PHE A 73 -28.33 0.44 -20.98
N TRP A 74 -27.22 0.97 -21.46
CA TRP A 74 -26.96 1.19 -22.88
C TRP A 74 -25.52 0.81 -23.18
N ASN A 75 -25.29 0.00 -24.21
CA ASN A 75 -23.94 -0.44 -24.57
C ASN A 75 -23.87 -0.80 -26.07
N PRO A 76 -23.87 0.21 -26.96
CA PRO A 76 -23.74 -0.03 -28.40
C PRO A 76 -22.33 -0.58 -28.68
N ARG A 77 -22.20 -1.56 -29.57
CA ARG A 77 -20.89 -2.10 -29.92
C ARG A 77 -20.21 -1.13 -30.89
N PRO A 78 -19.02 -0.59 -30.58
CA PRO A 78 -18.22 0.09 -31.59
C PRO A 78 -17.75 -0.94 -32.63
N GLU A 79 -17.92 -0.62 -33.92
CA GLU A 79 -17.46 -1.48 -35.02
C GLU A 79 -15.97 -1.84 -34.86
N GLY A 80 -15.66 -3.14 -35.00
CA GLY A 80 -14.29 -3.64 -35.08
C GLY A 80 -13.49 -3.69 -33.76
N LYS A 81 -14.09 -3.43 -32.59
CA LYS A 81 -13.40 -3.52 -31.28
C LYS A 81 -13.93 -4.65 -30.39
N ILE A 82 -13.02 -5.40 -29.78
CA ILE A 82 -13.34 -6.32 -28.68
C ILE A 82 -13.39 -5.51 -27.39
N HIS A 83 -14.56 -5.38 -26.75
CA HIS A 83 -14.64 -4.70 -25.46
C HIS A 83 -13.90 -5.46 -24.36
N SER A 84 -13.17 -4.73 -23.52
CA SER A 84 -12.73 -5.19 -22.19
C SER A 84 -13.40 -4.33 -21.12
N GLY A 85 -14.10 -4.94 -20.17
CA GLY A 85 -14.81 -4.21 -19.10
C GLY A 85 -15.94 -5.01 -18.48
N VAL A 86 -16.67 -4.39 -17.56
CA VAL A 86 -17.82 -4.99 -16.87
C VAL A 86 -18.95 -5.33 -17.85
N LEU A 87 -19.12 -4.53 -18.92
CA LEU A 87 -20.15 -4.74 -19.94
C LEU A 87 -19.65 -5.48 -21.19
N ALA A 88 -18.45 -6.08 -21.16
CA ALA A 88 -17.83 -6.67 -22.35
C ALA A 88 -18.69 -7.75 -23.06
N ASN A 89 -19.53 -8.45 -22.30
CA ASN A 89 -20.42 -9.49 -22.83
C ASN A 89 -21.86 -8.99 -23.03
N LEU A 90 -22.13 -7.71 -22.77
CA LEU A 90 -23.44 -7.10 -22.90
C LEU A 90 -23.48 -6.19 -24.11
N HIS A 91 -24.49 -6.35 -24.95
CA HIS A 91 -24.65 -5.55 -26.15
C HIS A 91 -26.08 -5.04 -26.24
N SER A 92 -26.22 -3.74 -26.41
CA SER A 92 -27.51 -3.07 -26.56
C SER A 92 -27.35 -1.81 -27.40
N GLU A 93 -27.73 -1.91 -28.68
CA GLU A 93 -27.72 -0.76 -29.61
C GLU A 93 -28.64 0.37 -29.16
N VAL A 94 -29.80 0.00 -28.64
CA VAL A 94 -30.77 0.93 -28.02
C VAL A 94 -30.70 0.81 -26.51
N PRO A 95 -31.02 1.86 -25.74
CA PRO A 95 -31.18 1.74 -24.29
C PRO A 95 -32.20 0.65 -23.92
N THR A 96 -31.87 -0.17 -22.93
CA THR A 96 -32.68 -1.30 -22.48
C THR A 96 -33.01 -1.18 -20.98
N PRO A 97 -34.26 -1.50 -20.56
CA PRO A 97 -34.64 -1.58 -19.16
C PRO A 97 -33.75 -2.53 -18.34
N PRO A 98 -33.78 -2.46 -17.00
CA PRO A 98 -33.06 -3.45 -16.19
C PRO A 98 -33.56 -4.86 -16.51
N THR A 99 -32.71 -5.86 -16.34
CA THR A 99 -33.09 -7.28 -16.52
C THR A 99 -32.76 -8.08 -15.26
N THR A 100 -33.35 -9.26 -15.15
CA THR A 100 -33.09 -10.21 -14.06
C THR A 100 -31.90 -11.14 -14.37
N ASP A 101 -31.26 -10.96 -15.52
CA ASP A 101 -30.08 -11.74 -15.92
C ASP A 101 -28.86 -11.33 -15.08
N THR A 102 -27.94 -12.28 -14.88
CA THR A 102 -26.75 -12.07 -14.06
C THR A 102 -25.63 -11.41 -14.83
N LEU A 103 -25.01 -10.40 -14.21
CA LEU A 103 -23.77 -9.80 -14.69
C LEU A 103 -22.55 -10.55 -14.13
N ASP A 104 -22.08 -11.55 -14.88
CA ASP A 104 -21.00 -12.45 -14.42
C ASP A 104 -19.62 -11.79 -14.34
N SER A 105 -19.40 -10.71 -15.10
CA SER A 105 -18.10 -10.04 -15.21
C SER A 105 -17.58 -9.43 -13.89
N MET A 106 -18.45 -9.29 -12.89
CA MET A 106 -18.12 -8.76 -11.57
C MET A 106 -17.67 -9.84 -10.58
N LEU A 107 -18.00 -11.11 -10.82
CA LEU A 107 -17.81 -12.21 -9.87
C LEU A 107 -16.36 -12.68 -9.74
N THR A 108 -15.50 -12.36 -10.71
CA THR A 108 -14.18 -12.98 -10.84
C THR A 108 -13.04 -12.15 -10.24
N PHE A 109 -13.31 -11.01 -9.59
CA PHE A 109 -12.26 -10.10 -9.13
C PHE A 109 -12.05 -10.19 -7.61
N PRO A 110 -10.93 -10.80 -7.17
CA PRO A 110 -10.57 -10.80 -5.77
C PRO A 110 -10.20 -9.37 -5.31
N HIS A 111 -10.59 -9.02 -4.09
CA HIS A 111 -10.19 -7.81 -3.39
C HIS A 111 -9.71 -8.15 -1.98
N MET A 112 -8.87 -7.28 -1.42
CA MET A 112 -8.38 -7.41 -0.05
C MET A 112 -9.53 -7.23 0.93
N GLY A 113 -9.66 -8.18 1.86
CA GLY A 113 -10.68 -8.20 2.90
C GLY A 113 -10.09 -8.49 4.27
N ILE A 114 -10.94 -8.34 5.29
CA ILE A 114 -10.65 -8.66 6.69
C ILE A 114 -11.81 -9.55 7.16
N ASN A 115 -11.49 -10.72 7.71
CA ASN A 115 -12.51 -11.64 8.22
C ASN A 115 -12.98 -11.25 9.64
N GLN A 116 -13.90 -12.03 10.21
CA GLN A 116 -14.45 -11.76 11.55
C GLN A 116 -13.41 -11.87 12.68
N GLN A 117 -12.32 -12.59 12.46
CA GLN A 117 -11.20 -12.72 13.40
C GLN A 117 -10.18 -11.58 13.26
N GLY A 118 -10.38 -10.66 12.30
CA GLY A 118 -9.44 -9.59 12.01
C GLY A 118 -8.23 -10.04 11.20
N GLU A 119 -8.25 -11.22 10.58
CA GLU A 119 -7.19 -11.70 9.70
C GLU A 119 -7.44 -11.24 8.26
N TYR A 120 -6.36 -11.05 7.51
CA TYR A 120 -6.40 -10.73 6.09
C TYR A 120 -7.00 -11.89 5.28
N THR A 121 -7.81 -11.56 4.28
CA THR A 121 -8.46 -12.55 3.42
C THR A 121 -8.72 -12.01 2.03
N ILE A 122 -9.03 -12.91 1.09
CA ILE A 122 -9.48 -12.55 -0.25
C ILE A 122 -11.01 -12.58 -0.28
N ALA A 123 -11.61 -11.46 -0.64
CA ALA A 123 -13.05 -11.32 -0.83
C ALA A 123 -13.42 -11.23 -2.31
N TYR A 124 -14.66 -11.63 -2.65
CA TYR A 124 -15.21 -11.58 -4.00
C TYR A 124 -16.51 -10.78 -4.03
N SER A 125 -16.75 -10.08 -5.13
CA SER A 125 -17.98 -9.31 -5.31
C SER A 125 -19.18 -10.22 -5.50
N SER A 126 -20.36 -9.77 -5.05
CA SER A 126 -21.62 -10.48 -5.26
C SER A 126 -22.13 -10.31 -6.69
N ALA A 127 -22.95 -11.26 -7.15
CA ALA A 127 -23.65 -11.16 -8.42
C ALA A 127 -24.59 -9.94 -8.43
N THR A 128 -24.68 -9.24 -9.56
CA THR A 128 -25.62 -8.11 -9.74
C THR A 128 -26.47 -8.31 -11.00
N PRO A 129 -27.70 -7.78 -11.05
CA PRO A 129 -28.51 -7.79 -12.27
C PRO A 129 -27.92 -6.89 -13.37
N ILE A 130 -28.27 -7.20 -14.62
CA ILE A 130 -27.87 -6.42 -15.80
C ILE A 130 -28.76 -5.17 -15.89
N GLY A 131 -28.13 -3.99 -15.95
CA GLY A 131 -28.82 -2.69 -15.96
C GLY A 131 -29.61 -2.33 -14.68
N GLY A 132 -29.80 -3.28 -13.76
CA GLY A 132 -30.48 -3.07 -12.49
C GLY A 132 -29.53 -2.96 -11.30
N ILE A 133 -30.14 -2.72 -10.14
CA ILE A 133 -29.50 -2.77 -8.82
C ILE A 133 -30.51 -3.40 -7.85
N LEU A 134 -30.02 -4.13 -6.83
CA LEU A 134 -30.89 -4.59 -5.75
C LEU A 134 -31.37 -3.38 -4.93
N HIS A 135 -32.62 -3.42 -4.46
CA HIS A 135 -33.19 -2.35 -3.63
C HIS A 135 -32.33 -2.07 -2.38
N GLU A 136 -31.83 -3.12 -1.71
CA GLU A 136 -30.92 -2.99 -0.57
C GLU A 136 -29.62 -2.23 -0.90
N ARG A 137 -29.13 -2.36 -2.14
CA ARG A 137 -27.92 -1.66 -2.64
C ARG A 137 -28.20 -0.22 -3.01
N ALA A 138 -29.38 0.05 -3.58
CA ALA A 138 -29.88 1.41 -3.81
C ALA A 138 -30.03 2.17 -2.48
N LEU A 139 -30.54 1.51 -1.45
CA LEU A 139 -30.66 2.07 -0.11
C LEU A 139 -29.29 2.35 0.54
N LEU A 140 -28.29 1.49 0.32
CA LEU A 140 -26.91 1.75 0.77
C LEU A 140 -26.33 3.02 0.12
N GLU A 141 -26.49 3.22 -1.20
CA GLU A 141 -26.00 4.43 -1.89
C GLU A 141 -26.71 5.70 -1.36
N PHE A 142 -28.04 5.64 -1.17
CA PHE A 142 -28.83 6.73 -0.61
C PHE A 142 -28.41 7.09 0.83
N ASN A 143 -28.29 6.09 1.72
CA ASN A 143 -27.93 6.32 3.11
C ASN A 143 -26.49 6.81 3.26
N SER A 144 -25.56 6.28 2.46
CA SER A 144 -24.16 6.72 2.49
C SER A 144 -24.03 8.17 2.04
N ALA A 145 -24.72 8.56 0.97
CA ALA A 145 -24.77 9.95 0.51
C ALA A 145 -25.35 10.90 1.57
N ARG A 146 -26.41 10.47 2.27
CA ARG A 146 -26.99 11.23 3.39
C ARG A 146 -26.00 11.42 4.54
N ILE A 147 -25.34 10.35 4.98
CA ILE A 147 -24.33 10.41 6.06
C ILE A 147 -23.19 11.36 5.69
N LEU A 148 -22.70 11.28 4.44
CA LEU A 148 -21.65 12.16 3.96
C LEU A 148 -22.09 13.63 3.96
N LEU A 149 -23.32 13.92 3.51
CA LEU A 149 -23.89 15.26 3.56
C LEU A 149 -23.97 15.81 4.99
N GLU A 150 -24.43 15.00 5.95
CA GLU A 150 -24.53 15.39 7.38
C GLU A 150 -23.17 15.69 8.02
N HIS A 151 -22.10 15.07 7.51
CA HIS A 151 -20.72 15.30 7.96
C HIS A 151 -19.96 16.33 7.11
N GLY A 152 -20.62 16.97 6.13
CA GLY A 152 -19.99 17.95 5.24
C GLY A 152 -18.94 17.36 4.31
N VAL A 153 -19.00 16.05 4.03
CA VAL A 153 -18.06 15.37 3.13
C VAL A 153 -18.57 15.46 1.69
N PRO A 154 -17.82 16.05 0.74
CA PRO A 154 -18.27 16.23 -0.64
C PRO A 154 -18.67 14.92 -1.32
N SER A 155 -19.94 14.82 -1.72
CA SER A 155 -20.50 13.68 -2.45
C SER A 155 -21.72 14.10 -3.28
N THR A 156 -22.25 13.19 -4.10
CA THR A 156 -23.58 13.39 -4.71
C THR A 156 -24.66 13.48 -3.63
N ILE A 157 -25.66 14.34 -3.79
CA ILE A 157 -26.73 14.56 -2.81
C ILE A 157 -27.86 13.54 -3.01
N PRO A 158 -28.34 12.81 -1.99
CA PRO A 158 -29.41 11.84 -2.16
C PRO A 158 -30.73 12.53 -2.50
N LEU A 159 -31.54 11.92 -3.38
CA LEU A 159 -32.91 12.38 -3.66
C LEU A 159 -33.95 11.34 -3.27
N MET A 160 -33.88 10.12 -3.83
CA MET A 160 -34.89 9.09 -3.57
C MET A 160 -34.40 7.67 -3.87
N VAL A 161 -35.12 6.70 -3.30
CA VAL A 161 -35.01 5.26 -3.62
C VAL A 161 -36.38 4.72 -3.97
N VAL A 162 -36.48 4.04 -5.11
CA VAL A 162 -37.69 3.35 -5.55
C VAL A 162 -37.46 1.84 -5.58
N GLN A 163 -38.54 1.09 -5.39
CA GLN A 163 -38.57 -0.35 -5.56
C GLN A 163 -39.45 -0.67 -6.77
N TYR A 164 -38.97 -1.55 -7.66
CA TYR A 164 -39.80 -2.07 -8.74
C TYR A 164 -40.74 -3.17 -8.24
N GLU A 165 -41.89 -3.33 -8.89
CA GLU A 165 -42.85 -4.42 -8.59
C GLU A 165 -42.34 -5.82 -9.02
N ASP A 166 -43.11 -6.86 -8.71
CA ASP A 166 -42.71 -8.28 -8.67
C ASP A 166 -41.96 -8.83 -9.90
N LYS A 167 -42.16 -8.27 -11.10
CA LYS A 167 -41.42 -8.68 -12.30
C LYS A 167 -39.91 -8.39 -12.23
N TYR A 168 -39.47 -7.51 -11.33
CA TYR A 168 -38.07 -7.09 -11.17
C TYR A 168 -37.49 -7.60 -9.85
N GLN A 169 -37.29 -8.91 -9.79
CA GLN A 169 -36.58 -9.56 -8.70
C GLN A 169 -35.32 -10.25 -9.21
N PHE A 170 -34.21 -10.09 -8.49
CA PHE A 170 -32.95 -10.77 -8.79
C PHE A 170 -32.61 -11.72 -7.66
N LYS A 171 -32.58 -13.03 -7.95
CA LYS A 171 -32.36 -14.11 -6.97
C LYS A 171 -33.30 -14.01 -5.75
N GLY A 172 -34.57 -13.72 -6.00
CA GLY A 172 -35.62 -13.60 -4.97
C GLY A 172 -35.56 -12.32 -4.13
N LYS A 173 -34.70 -11.36 -4.48
CA LYS A 173 -34.64 -10.04 -3.83
C LYS A 173 -35.18 -8.95 -4.75
N PRO A 174 -35.87 -7.93 -4.21
CA PRO A 174 -36.42 -6.83 -5.01
C PRO A 174 -35.29 -5.99 -5.63
N MET A 175 -35.50 -5.56 -6.87
CA MET A 175 -34.67 -4.57 -7.55
C MET A 175 -35.23 -3.16 -7.36
N GLY A 176 -34.41 -2.15 -7.56
CA GLY A 176 -34.83 -0.75 -7.39
C GLY A 176 -34.04 0.24 -8.22
N VAL A 177 -34.22 1.52 -7.91
CA VAL A 177 -33.44 2.64 -8.45
C VAL A 177 -33.04 3.54 -7.28
N VAL A 178 -31.82 4.05 -7.33
CA VAL A 178 -31.38 5.18 -6.51
C VAL A 178 -31.17 6.40 -7.42
N VAL A 179 -31.65 7.55 -6.94
CA VAL A 179 -31.43 8.84 -7.58
C VAL A 179 -30.64 9.73 -6.64
N ASN A 180 -29.49 10.19 -7.11
CA ASN A 180 -28.70 11.23 -6.46
C ASN A 180 -28.55 12.43 -7.40
N LEU A 181 -28.38 13.61 -6.84
CA LEU A 181 -28.17 14.85 -7.56
C LEU A 181 -26.67 15.22 -7.56
N SER A 182 -26.20 15.76 -8.68
CA SER A 182 -24.82 16.20 -8.89
C SER A 182 -24.74 17.72 -9.03
N PRO A 183 -23.70 18.38 -8.49
CA PRO A 183 -23.46 19.80 -8.71
C PRO A 183 -23.01 20.14 -10.15
N GLU A 184 -22.68 19.13 -10.96
CA GLU A 184 -22.20 19.30 -12.32
C GLU A 184 -23.17 18.72 -13.36
N PRO A 185 -23.34 19.39 -14.52
CA PRO A 185 -24.16 18.87 -15.60
C PRO A 185 -23.47 17.73 -16.36
N THR A 186 -22.15 17.57 -16.21
CA THR A 186 -21.39 16.53 -16.91
C THR A 186 -21.24 15.28 -16.05
N SER A 187 -21.30 14.11 -16.68
CA SER A 187 -21.02 12.81 -16.06
C SER A 187 -19.54 12.39 -16.11
N MET A 188 -18.63 13.30 -16.52
CA MET A 188 -17.20 13.04 -16.69
C MET A 188 -16.49 12.72 -15.36
N ARG A 189 -15.59 11.73 -15.37
CA ARG A 189 -14.89 11.23 -14.19
C ARG A 189 -13.41 11.58 -14.20
N LEU A 190 -12.80 11.73 -13.02
CA LEU A 190 -11.37 12.05 -12.91
C LEU A 190 -10.45 11.01 -13.56
N SER A 191 -10.90 9.77 -13.73
CA SER A 191 -10.17 8.75 -14.50
C SER A 191 -9.80 9.19 -15.91
N CYS A 192 -10.58 10.09 -16.54
CA CYS A 192 -10.27 10.57 -17.89
C CYS A 192 -8.92 11.29 -17.97
N ILE A 193 -8.44 11.85 -16.85
CA ILE A 193 -7.20 12.63 -16.74
C ILE A 193 -6.00 11.72 -16.48
N GLN A 194 -6.17 10.66 -15.68
CA GLN A 194 -5.08 9.75 -15.32
C GLN A 194 -4.86 8.65 -16.36
N TYR A 195 -5.93 7.98 -16.79
CA TYR A 195 -5.80 6.80 -17.66
C TYR A 195 -6.88 6.69 -18.75
N GLY A 196 -7.72 7.71 -18.92
CA GLY A 196 -8.81 7.72 -19.89
C GLY A 196 -8.59 8.69 -21.05
N ALA A 197 -9.69 9.17 -21.64
CA ALA A 197 -9.65 9.81 -22.95
C ALA A 197 -8.83 11.11 -23.02
N ALA A 198 -8.76 11.90 -21.95
CA ALA A 198 -8.03 13.18 -21.94
C ALA A 198 -6.50 13.03 -21.87
N VAL A 199 -5.99 11.80 -21.71
CA VAL A 199 -4.56 11.50 -21.82
C VAL A 199 -4.10 11.64 -23.28
N HIS A 200 -4.93 11.19 -24.22
CA HIS A 200 -4.68 11.26 -25.66
C HIS A 200 -5.47 12.41 -26.29
N ARG A 201 -4.96 13.63 -26.15
CA ARG A 201 -5.63 14.85 -26.64
C ARG A 201 -6.05 14.71 -28.11
N GLY A 202 -7.25 15.19 -28.44
CA GLY A 202 -7.86 15.09 -29.78
C GLY A 202 -8.73 13.84 -29.99
N LYS A 203 -8.69 12.86 -29.07
CA LYS A 203 -9.50 11.63 -29.14
C LYS A 203 -10.96 11.87 -28.73
N ASP A 204 -11.19 12.74 -27.75
CA ASP A 204 -12.52 13.08 -27.24
C ASP A 204 -12.58 14.56 -26.84
N ALA A 205 -13.30 15.35 -27.65
CA ALA A 205 -13.40 16.80 -27.45
C ALA A 205 -14.07 17.19 -26.12
N LYS A 206 -14.97 16.36 -25.58
CA LYS A 206 -15.61 16.63 -24.28
C LYS A 206 -14.62 16.37 -23.15
N ALA A 207 -13.85 15.29 -23.22
CA ALA A 207 -12.82 14.98 -22.23
C ALA A 207 -11.70 16.03 -22.23
N ASP A 208 -11.28 16.49 -23.41
CA ASP A 208 -10.28 17.55 -23.54
C ASP A 208 -10.77 18.87 -22.93
N ALA A 209 -11.98 19.29 -23.26
CA ALA A 209 -12.58 20.50 -22.69
C ALA A 209 -12.76 20.41 -21.17
N TYR A 210 -13.14 19.24 -20.66
CA TYR A 210 -13.22 18.98 -19.23
C TYR A 210 -11.85 19.11 -18.55
N TYR A 211 -10.81 18.48 -19.13
CA TYR A 211 -9.46 18.56 -18.59
C TYR A 211 -8.91 19.99 -18.62
N ASP A 212 -9.12 20.74 -19.70
CA ASP A 212 -8.71 22.15 -19.80
C ASP A 212 -9.39 23.01 -18.74
N LYS A 213 -10.71 22.86 -18.55
CA LYS A 213 -11.47 23.57 -17.51
C LYS A 213 -10.96 23.20 -16.10
N LEU A 214 -10.70 21.92 -15.85
CA LEU A 214 -10.27 21.43 -14.54
C LEU A 214 -8.87 21.91 -14.19
N ARG A 215 -7.94 21.79 -15.15
CA ARG A 215 -6.56 22.29 -15.01
C ARG A 215 -6.55 23.78 -14.68
N ALA A 216 -7.36 24.58 -15.40
CA ALA A 216 -7.51 26.00 -15.14
C ALA A 216 -8.13 26.29 -13.75
N SER A 217 -9.14 25.52 -13.34
CA SER A 217 -9.77 25.64 -12.01
C SER A 217 -8.78 25.43 -10.87
N LEU A 218 -7.85 24.48 -11.03
CA LEU A 218 -6.75 24.17 -10.10
C LEU A 218 -5.55 25.12 -10.21
N GLY A 219 -5.57 26.08 -11.14
CA GLY A 219 -4.47 27.03 -11.33
C GLY A 219 -3.21 26.43 -11.97
N VAL A 220 -3.31 25.26 -12.58
CA VAL A 220 -2.18 24.62 -13.27
C VAL A 220 -2.00 25.26 -14.64
N ASN A 221 -0.84 25.86 -14.89
CA ASN A 221 -0.49 26.47 -16.18
C ASN A 221 0.38 25.53 -17.01
N GLY A 222 0.32 25.62 -18.34
CA GLY A 222 1.12 24.79 -19.25
C GLY A 222 0.31 24.16 -20.37
N GLN A 223 1.02 23.52 -21.30
CA GLN A 223 0.39 22.78 -22.41
C GLN A 223 -0.21 21.46 -21.89
N PRO A 224 -1.51 21.20 -22.12
CA PRO A 224 -2.21 20.02 -21.61
C PRO A 224 -1.71 18.68 -22.19
N GLU A 225 -0.98 18.70 -23.30
CA GLU A 225 -0.37 17.51 -23.92
C GLU A 225 0.88 17.04 -23.18
N LEU A 226 1.53 17.91 -22.42
CA LEU A 226 2.76 17.56 -21.71
C LEU A 226 2.45 16.66 -20.51
N GLU A 227 3.21 15.57 -20.41
CA GLU A 227 3.18 14.65 -19.26
C GLU A 227 3.34 15.41 -17.93
N THR A 228 4.24 16.38 -17.88
CA THR A 228 4.52 17.16 -16.67
C THR A 228 3.33 18.00 -16.22
N THR A 229 2.64 18.69 -17.14
CA THR A 229 1.40 19.43 -16.85
C THR A 229 0.31 18.50 -16.31
N ARG A 230 0.23 17.29 -16.88
CA ARG A 230 -0.72 16.26 -16.44
C ARG A 230 -0.40 15.76 -15.04
N LEU A 231 0.86 15.45 -14.75
CA LEU A 231 1.30 15.00 -13.44
C LEU A 231 1.11 16.08 -12.36
N GLN A 232 1.35 17.36 -12.68
CA GLN A 232 0.99 18.47 -11.77
C GLN A 232 -0.51 18.49 -11.45
N THR A 233 -1.36 18.27 -12.45
CA THR A 233 -2.81 18.19 -12.24
C THR A 233 -3.19 16.97 -11.39
N ILE A 234 -2.61 15.80 -11.70
CA ILE A 234 -2.81 14.55 -10.97
C ILE A 234 -2.40 14.71 -9.50
N ASN A 235 -1.27 15.37 -9.19
CA ASN A 235 -0.83 15.62 -7.81
C ASN A 235 -1.88 16.38 -6.99
N LEU A 236 -2.38 17.51 -7.51
CA LEU A 236 -3.39 18.32 -6.81
C LEU A 236 -4.69 17.55 -6.60
N LEU A 237 -5.09 16.74 -7.58
CA LEU A 237 -6.25 15.85 -7.46
C LEU A 237 -6.01 14.71 -6.45
N ALA A 238 -4.82 14.09 -6.48
CA ALA A 238 -4.44 13.01 -5.58
C ALA A 238 -4.49 13.49 -4.13
N ARG A 239 -3.97 14.69 -3.84
CA ARG A 239 -4.08 15.31 -2.51
C ARG A 239 -5.52 15.54 -2.07
N LYS A 240 -6.37 16.05 -2.96
CA LYS A 240 -7.81 16.22 -2.67
C LYS A 240 -8.51 14.87 -2.44
N ILE A 241 -8.17 13.84 -3.21
CA ILE A 241 -8.69 12.48 -3.05
C ILE A 241 -8.23 11.87 -1.73
N GLY A 242 -6.96 12.04 -1.34
CA GLY A 242 -6.42 11.59 -0.06
C GLY A 242 -7.23 12.14 1.11
N LYS A 243 -7.45 13.46 1.11
CA LYS A 243 -8.31 14.12 2.12
C LYS A 243 -9.74 13.58 2.10
N LEU A 244 -10.31 13.38 0.91
CA LEU A 244 -11.68 12.92 0.79
C LEU A 244 -11.88 11.48 1.29
N VAL A 245 -10.91 10.59 1.08
CA VAL A 245 -10.92 9.21 1.61
C VAL A 245 -10.73 9.20 3.13
N HIS A 246 -9.91 10.12 3.66
CA HIS A 246 -9.81 10.37 5.09
C HIS A 246 -11.16 10.79 5.68
N ASP A 247 -11.76 11.85 5.13
CA ASP A 247 -13.03 12.41 5.63
C ASP A 247 -14.20 11.41 5.50
N PHE A 248 -14.20 10.60 4.44
CA PHE A 248 -15.14 9.48 4.28
C PHE A 248 -15.05 8.49 5.45
N SER A 249 -13.82 8.15 5.86
CA SER A 249 -13.59 7.27 7.01
C SER A 249 -13.96 7.97 8.32
N ALA A 250 -13.68 9.27 8.45
CA ALA A 250 -14.06 10.07 9.62
C ALA A 250 -15.59 10.15 9.80
N ALA A 251 -16.34 10.15 8.70
CA ALA A 251 -17.82 10.13 8.69
C ALA A 251 -18.43 8.76 9.08
N GLY A 252 -17.62 7.79 9.51
CA GLY A 252 -18.12 6.49 9.96
C GLY A 252 -18.43 5.50 8.84
N LEU A 253 -17.88 5.70 7.64
CA LEU A 253 -18.09 4.83 6.48
C LEU A 253 -16.81 4.07 6.11
N TYR A 254 -16.98 2.91 5.48
CA TYR A 254 -15.89 2.09 4.96
C TYR A 254 -16.30 1.35 3.68
N ARG A 255 -15.31 0.71 3.04
CA ARG A 255 -15.44 -0.11 1.83
C ARG A 255 -15.73 0.71 0.58
N TYR A 256 -15.21 1.94 0.53
CA TYR A 256 -15.29 2.72 -0.69
C TYR A 256 -14.30 2.23 -1.76
N SER A 257 -14.76 2.08 -2.99
CA SER A 257 -13.89 1.81 -4.12
C SER A 257 -13.27 3.12 -4.62
N SER A 258 -12.10 3.47 -4.06
CA SER A 258 -11.31 4.68 -4.41
C SER A 258 -10.66 4.63 -5.80
N GLU A 259 -11.34 4.06 -6.78
CA GLU A 259 -10.99 4.11 -8.20
C GLU A 259 -11.24 5.52 -8.74
N TRP A 260 -10.38 6.04 -9.61
CA TRP A 260 -10.51 7.41 -10.12
C TRP A 260 -11.76 7.63 -10.97
N SER A 261 -12.40 6.56 -11.45
CA SER A 261 -13.71 6.61 -12.10
C SER A 261 -14.88 6.92 -11.15
N ASN A 262 -14.65 6.83 -9.84
CA ASN A 262 -15.66 7.07 -8.80
C ASN A 262 -15.51 8.46 -8.18
N PHE A 263 -14.68 9.33 -8.76
CA PHE A 263 -14.58 10.72 -8.34
C PHE A 263 -15.00 11.66 -9.47
N GLU A 264 -15.72 12.71 -9.08
CA GLU A 264 -16.09 13.85 -9.92
C GLU A 264 -15.49 15.14 -9.33
N TYR A 265 -15.66 16.27 -10.02
CA TYR A 265 -15.10 17.55 -9.62
C TYR A 265 -16.16 18.64 -9.64
N ASP A 266 -16.40 19.29 -8.51
CA ASP A 266 -17.27 20.46 -8.39
C ASP A 266 -16.45 21.70 -8.77
N PHE A 267 -16.78 22.32 -9.90
CA PHE A 267 -16.04 23.47 -10.40
C PHE A 267 -16.30 24.76 -9.61
N ALA A 268 -17.46 24.88 -8.96
CA ALA A 268 -17.82 26.05 -8.18
C ALA A 268 -17.04 26.07 -6.86
N ARG A 269 -16.99 24.92 -6.17
CA ARG A 269 -16.28 24.76 -4.90
C ARG A 269 -14.79 24.44 -5.06
N LYS A 270 -14.38 23.99 -6.25
CA LYS A 270 -13.03 23.49 -6.56
C LYS A 270 -12.66 22.27 -5.72
N GLU A 271 -13.63 21.37 -5.53
CA GLU A 271 -13.52 20.18 -4.70
C GLU A 271 -13.71 18.92 -5.53
N VAL A 272 -13.04 17.85 -5.11
CA VAL A 272 -13.34 16.50 -5.60
C VAL A 272 -14.47 15.95 -4.74
N PHE A 273 -15.42 15.23 -5.34
CA PHE A 273 -16.53 14.63 -4.60
C PHE A 273 -16.77 13.16 -4.95
N LEU A 274 -17.33 12.43 -3.99
CA LEU A 274 -17.60 11.00 -4.05
C LEU A 274 -18.88 10.68 -4.83
N THR A 275 -18.88 9.54 -5.49
CA THR A 275 -20.05 8.96 -6.17
C THR A 275 -20.01 7.44 -6.06
N ASP A 276 -21.05 6.74 -6.52
CA ASP A 276 -21.03 5.27 -6.67
C ASP A 276 -20.86 4.56 -5.31
N LEU A 277 -21.78 4.86 -4.40
CA LEU A 277 -21.69 4.49 -2.98
C LEU A 277 -22.41 3.16 -2.65
N ASP A 278 -22.84 2.37 -3.64
CA ASP A 278 -23.63 1.13 -3.45
C ASP A 278 -22.85 -0.06 -2.83
N SER A 279 -21.53 0.08 -2.71
CA SER A 279 -20.66 -0.85 -2.00
C SER A 279 -20.27 -0.41 -0.59
N THR A 280 -20.61 0.82 -0.21
CA THR A 280 -20.27 1.45 1.07
C THR A 280 -21.05 0.83 2.21
N LEU A 281 -20.39 0.72 3.37
CA LEU A 281 -20.96 0.21 4.62
C LEU A 281 -20.60 1.14 5.78
N GLU A 282 -21.34 1.02 6.89
CA GLU A 282 -21.13 1.84 8.09
C GLU A 282 -20.22 1.12 9.11
N LEU A 283 -19.20 1.82 9.61
CA LEU A 283 -18.25 1.31 10.61
C LEU A 283 -18.91 0.96 11.94
N LYS A 284 -20.02 1.63 12.30
CA LYS A 284 -20.81 1.31 13.51
C LYS A 284 -21.32 -0.13 13.56
N ASN A 285 -21.41 -0.79 12.40
CA ASN A 285 -21.85 -2.19 12.28
C ASN A 285 -20.67 -3.19 12.30
N VAL A 286 -19.43 -2.69 12.38
CA VAL A 286 -18.20 -3.48 12.49
C VAL A 286 -17.81 -3.55 13.97
N PRO A 287 -17.41 -4.73 14.50
CA PRO A 287 -16.90 -4.83 15.87
C PRO A 287 -15.77 -3.82 16.12
N GLU A 288 -15.81 -3.11 17.25
CA GLU A 288 -14.88 -1.99 17.56
C GLU A 288 -13.40 -2.31 17.27
N PRO A 289 -12.83 -3.47 17.67
CA PRO A 289 -11.42 -3.77 17.42
C PRO A 289 -11.03 -3.88 15.93
N LEU A 290 -12.01 -4.02 15.03
CA LEU A 290 -11.80 -4.20 13.60
C LEU A 290 -12.01 -2.92 12.80
N GLN A 291 -12.60 -1.88 13.40
CA GLN A 291 -12.95 -0.64 12.69
C GLN A 291 -11.71 0.07 12.13
N ALA A 292 -10.68 0.26 12.96
CA ALA A 292 -9.42 0.87 12.54
C ALA A 292 -8.73 0.08 11.41
N LEU A 293 -8.81 -1.26 11.44
CA LEU A 293 -8.26 -2.11 10.38
C LEU A 293 -9.01 -1.93 9.05
N GLN A 294 -10.34 -1.74 9.09
CA GLN A 294 -11.14 -1.45 7.90
C GLN A 294 -10.80 -0.08 7.30
N VAL A 295 -10.56 0.94 8.15
CA VAL A 295 -10.11 2.26 7.71
C VAL A 295 -8.75 2.18 7.03
N LEU A 296 -7.80 1.47 7.64
CA LEU A 296 -6.47 1.26 7.07
C LEU A 296 -6.53 0.50 5.73
N ARG A 297 -7.44 -0.48 5.61
CA ARG A 297 -7.68 -1.22 4.35
C ARG A 297 -8.20 -0.30 3.24
N ASP A 298 -9.08 0.66 3.55
CA ASP A 298 -9.59 1.64 2.56
C ASP A 298 -8.49 2.58 2.06
N LEU A 299 -7.57 3.00 2.94
CA LEU A 299 -6.36 3.72 2.52
C LEU A 299 -5.51 2.86 1.58
N GLY A 300 -5.30 1.58 1.92
CA GLY A 300 -4.65 0.62 1.02
C GLY A 300 -5.31 0.54 -0.36
N THR A 301 -6.65 0.64 -0.40
CA THR A 301 -7.40 0.72 -1.66
C THR A 301 -7.12 1.99 -2.44
N ALA A 302 -7.12 3.16 -1.81
CA ALA A 302 -6.82 4.41 -2.48
C ALA A 302 -5.41 4.41 -3.10
N VAL A 303 -4.42 3.94 -2.33
CA VAL A 303 -3.03 3.82 -2.78
C VAL A 303 -2.90 2.88 -3.98
N TYR A 304 -3.43 1.65 -3.88
CA TYR A 304 -3.36 0.69 -4.99
C TYR A 304 -4.06 1.21 -6.25
N ARG A 305 -5.25 1.80 -6.10
CA ARG A 305 -6.04 2.31 -7.24
C ARG A 305 -5.34 3.47 -7.95
N LEU A 306 -4.62 4.32 -7.23
CA LEU A 306 -3.79 5.34 -7.85
C LEU A 306 -2.60 4.73 -8.60
N VAL A 307 -1.82 3.87 -7.94
CA VAL A 307 -0.55 3.34 -8.48
C VAL A 307 -0.77 2.42 -9.67
N ALA A 308 -1.70 1.47 -9.56
CA ALA A 308 -1.91 0.45 -10.58
C ALA A 308 -2.36 1.03 -11.94
N LYS A 309 -2.89 2.25 -11.98
CA LYS A 309 -3.41 2.88 -13.20
C LYS A 309 -2.36 3.50 -14.10
N PHE A 310 -1.16 3.76 -13.61
CA PHE A 310 -0.02 4.04 -14.49
C PHE A 310 0.34 2.83 -15.36
N GLY A 311 -0.01 1.62 -14.91
CA GLY A 311 0.10 0.38 -15.68
C GLY A 311 -1.14 0.04 -16.52
N TYR A 312 -2.12 0.95 -16.65
CA TYR A 312 -3.33 0.66 -17.42
C TYR A 312 -3.02 0.55 -18.93
N PRO A 313 -3.58 -0.43 -19.67
CA PRO A 313 -3.21 -0.71 -21.06
C PRO A 313 -3.20 0.50 -21.98
N ASP A 314 -4.17 1.40 -21.82
CA ASP A 314 -4.31 2.56 -22.71
C ASP A 314 -3.21 3.61 -22.48
N VAL A 315 -2.54 3.61 -21.32
CA VAL A 315 -1.58 4.67 -20.95
C VAL A 315 -0.16 4.20 -20.64
N LEU A 316 0.17 2.97 -21.04
CA LEU A 316 1.47 2.36 -20.72
C LEU A 316 2.68 3.20 -21.15
N ASN A 317 2.58 4.01 -22.20
CA ASN A 317 3.68 4.83 -22.71
C ASN A 317 3.49 6.34 -22.51
N ASP A 318 2.40 6.77 -21.88
CA ASP A 318 2.09 8.19 -21.68
C ASP A 318 2.82 8.80 -20.47
N TYR A 319 3.35 7.93 -19.59
CA TYR A 319 4.12 8.36 -18.41
C TYR A 319 5.51 7.73 -18.39
N THR A 320 6.51 8.50 -17.97
CA THR A 320 7.89 8.08 -17.74
C THR A 320 8.12 7.80 -16.25
N LEU A 321 8.98 6.82 -15.95
CA LEU A 321 9.31 6.51 -14.56
C LEU A 321 9.93 7.71 -13.84
N ASN A 322 10.83 8.43 -14.52
CA ASN A 322 11.49 9.60 -13.96
C ASN A 322 10.50 10.69 -13.55
N ASN A 323 9.52 11.02 -14.41
CA ASN A 323 8.54 12.05 -14.07
C ASN A 323 7.56 11.55 -12.99
N VAL A 324 7.07 10.30 -13.04
CA VAL A 324 6.20 9.79 -11.97
C VAL A 324 6.88 9.81 -10.61
N LEU A 325 8.17 9.42 -10.51
CA LEU A 325 8.92 9.50 -9.26
C LEU A 325 9.23 10.93 -8.84
N LYS A 326 9.46 11.84 -9.80
CA LYS A 326 9.74 13.26 -9.51
C LYS A 326 8.52 14.02 -9.00
N PHE A 327 7.36 13.79 -9.61
CA PHE A 327 6.12 14.46 -9.20
C PHE A 327 5.46 13.74 -8.03
N ASP A 328 5.63 12.42 -7.91
CA ASP A 328 5.11 11.57 -6.84
C ASP A 328 3.62 11.81 -6.47
N PRO A 329 2.68 11.45 -7.37
CA PRO A 329 1.25 11.48 -7.06
C PRO A 329 0.84 10.66 -5.83
N LEU A 330 1.64 9.66 -5.44
CA LEU A 330 1.35 8.81 -4.29
C LEU A 330 1.67 9.54 -2.98
N ALA A 331 2.81 10.22 -2.89
CA ALA A 331 3.11 11.10 -1.76
C ALA A 331 2.01 12.14 -1.58
N GLU A 332 1.54 12.74 -2.67
CA GLU A 332 0.47 13.74 -2.65
C GLU A 332 -0.86 13.19 -2.11
N LEU A 333 -1.23 11.96 -2.49
CA LEU A 333 -2.38 11.28 -1.90
C LEU A 333 -2.22 11.08 -0.39
N LEU A 334 -1.04 10.65 0.05
CA LEU A 334 -0.76 10.44 1.47
C LEU A 334 -0.70 11.75 2.26
N VAL A 335 -0.19 12.84 1.68
CA VAL A 335 -0.26 14.21 2.26
C VAL A 335 -1.69 14.64 2.47
N GLY A 336 -2.57 14.35 1.51
CA GLY A 336 -4.00 14.62 1.66
C GLY A 336 -4.64 13.83 2.80
N TYR A 337 -4.24 12.57 2.96
CA TYR A 337 -4.81 11.67 3.97
C TYR A 337 -4.22 11.91 5.38
N PHE A 338 -2.93 12.27 5.49
CA PHE A 338 -2.21 12.53 6.74
C PHE A 338 -1.72 13.99 6.78
N PRO A 339 -2.61 14.98 6.96
CA PRO A 339 -2.24 16.39 6.87
C PRO A 339 -1.20 16.83 7.91
N GLU A 340 -1.15 16.16 9.06
CA GLU A 340 -0.24 16.48 10.17
C GLU A 340 1.10 15.71 10.11
N ALA A 341 1.27 14.78 9.16
CA ALA A 341 2.49 14.00 9.06
C ALA A 341 3.61 14.79 8.34
N PRO A 342 4.87 14.69 8.80
CA PRO A 342 6.01 15.28 8.10
C PRO A 342 6.14 14.74 6.66
N TYR A 343 6.42 15.62 5.71
CA TYR A 343 6.48 15.26 4.29
C TYR A 343 7.58 14.24 3.99
N ASP A 344 8.73 14.31 4.67
CA ASP A 344 9.85 13.38 4.50
C ASP A 344 9.50 11.95 4.94
N GLU A 345 8.69 11.78 5.98
CA GLU A 345 8.16 10.48 6.36
C GLU A 345 7.18 9.92 5.31
N ILE A 346 6.32 10.77 4.75
CA ILE A 346 5.40 10.40 3.66
C ILE A 346 6.18 10.00 2.41
N GLU A 347 7.18 10.80 2.04
CA GLU A 347 8.05 10.56 0.88
C GLU A 347 8.81 9.24 1.04
N ALA A 348 9.31 8.93 2.24
CA ALA A 348 9.95 7.64 2.49
C ALA A 348 9.00 6.45 2.26
N VAL A 349 7.72 6.59 2.61
CA VAL A 349 6.69 5.56 2.35
C VAL A 349 6.38 5.45 0.86
N SER A 350 6.12 6.58 0.17
CA SER A 350 5.76 6.57 -1.25
C SER A 350 6.89 5.99 -2.12
N GLN A 351 8.15 6.34 -1.83
CA GLN A 351 9.33 5.81 -2.52
C GLN A 351 9.39 4.28 -2.45
N ARG A 352 9.13 3.69 -1.27
CA ARG A 352 9.12 2.22 -1.10
C ARG A 352 8.01 1.55 -1.88
N LEU A 353 6.82 2.15 -1.91
CA LEU A 353 5.70 1.64 -2.69
C LEU A 353 5.96 1.75 -4.20
N TRP A 354 6.60 2.83 -4.67
CA TRP A 354 7.04 2.93 -6.05
C TRP A 354 8.10 1.91 -6.42
N GLN A 355 9.06 1.62 -5.54
CA GLN A 355 10.05 0.56 -5.75
C GLN A 355 9.41 -0.83 -5.89
N CYS A 356 8.31 -1.10 -5.18
CA CYS A 356 7.53 -2.32 -5.35
C CYS A 356 6.82 -2.37 -6.71
N PHE A 357 6.25 -1.24 -7.17
CA PHE A 357 5.48 -1.19 -8.41
C PHE A 357 6.33 -1.08 -9.68
N ALA A 358 7.44 -0.34 -9.64
CA ALA A 358 8.22 0.02 -10.83
C ALA A 358 8.71 -1.19 -11.66
N PRO A 359 9.23 -2.28 -11.08
CA PRO A 359 9.63 -3.47 -11.85
C PRO A 359 8.46 -4.07 -12.63
N HIS A 360 7.27 -4.11 -12.01
CA HIS A 360 6.06 -4.58 -12.64
C HIS A 360 5.62 -3.67 -13.79
N TRP A 361 5.64 -2.36 -13.57
CA TRP A 361 5.27 -1.40 -14.59
C TRP A 361 6.20 -1.43 -15.81
N VAL A 362 7.51 -1.57 -15.58
CA VAL A 362 8.50 -1.74 -16.66
C VAL A 362 8.26 -3.04 -17.44
N LEU A 363 7.90 -4.13 -16.76
CA LEU A 363 7.51 -5.38 -17.43
C LEU A 363 6.27 -5.20 -18.30
N LEU A 364 5.25 -4.48 -17.84
CA LEU A 364 4.06 -4.18 -18.65
C LEU A 364 4.42 -3.36 -19.89
N LYS A 365 5.27 -2.34 -19.75
CA LYS A 365 5.78 -1.53 -20.86
C LYS A 365 6.50 -2.38 -21.92
N LYS A 366 7.32 -3.35 -21.49
CA LYS A 366 7.99 -4.30 -22.39
C LYS A 366 7.01 -5.06 -23.29
N HIS A 367 5.79 -5.33 -22.81
CA HIS A 367 4.76 -6.08 -23.52
C HIS A 367 3.64 -5.22 -24.10
N GLN A 368 3.83 -3.90 -24.19
CA GLN A 368 2.76 -2.95 -24.56
C GLN A 368 2.08 -3.30 -25.89
N ALA A 369 2.84 -3.56 -26.96
CA ALA A 369 2.26 -3.92 -28.26
C ALA A 369 1.35 -5.15 -28.19
N SER A 370 1.77 -6.20 -27.48
CA SER A 370 0.97 -7.40 -27.28
C SER A 370 -0.21 -7.17 -26.33
N ILE A 371 -0.04 -6.38 -25.27
CA ILE A 371 -1.13 -6.01 -24.34
C ILE A 371 -2.26 -5.29 -25.08
N THR A 372 -1.92 -4.41 -26.01
CA THR A 372 -2.90 -3.59 -26.74
C THR A 372 -3.58 -4.40 -27.85
N ASN A 373 -2.84 -5.23 -28.60
CA ASN A 373 -3.34 -5.80 -29.84
C ASN A 373 -3.60 -7.32 -29.82
N GLU A 374 -2.97 -8.07 -28.89
CA GLU A 374 -2.93 -9.53 -28.97
C GLU A 374 -3.51 -10.22 -27.72
N TRP A 375 -3.25 -9.68 -26.53
CA TRP A 375 -3.53 -10.38 -25.29
C TRP A 375 -5.01 -10.28 -24.91
N SER A 376 -5.61 -11.45 -24.68
CA SER A 376 -6.92 -11.55 -24.06
C SER A 376 -6.94 -10.87 -22.69
N ARG A 377 -8.15 -10.51 -22.21
CA ARG A 377 -8.32 -9.97 -20.85
C ARG A 377 -7.78 -10.94 -19.78
N SER A 378 -8.05 -12.23 -19.92
CA SER A 378 -7.57 -13.26 -18.99
C SER A 378 -6.04 -13.32 -18.95
N ARG A 379 -5.38 -13.27 -20.12
CA ARG A 379 -3.91 -13.20 -20.18
C ARG A 379 -3.37 -11.93 -19.52
N ARG A 380 -3.95 -10.77 -19.82
CA ARG A 380 -3.56 -9.50 -19.16
C ARG A 380 -3.68 -9.55 -17.64
N GLN A 381 -4.69 -10.26 -17.11
CA GLN A 381 -4.87 -10.42 -15.67
C GLN A 381 -3.75 -11.24 -14.99
N THR A 382 -3.08 -12.15 -15.72
CA THR A 382 -1.94 -12.91 -15.18
C THR A 382 -0.67 -12.07 -15.03
N TYR A 383 -0.61 -10.91 -15.69
CA TYR A 383 0.47 -9.92 -15.58
C TYR A 383 0.02 -8.73 -14.72
N LYS A 384 -0.76 -8.96 -13.66
CA LYS A 384 -0.95 -7.93 -12.64
C LYS A 384 0.15 -8.03 -11.59
N MET A 385 0.46 -6.92 -10.92
CA MET A 385 1.36 -6.98 -9.76
C MET A 385 0.76 -7.92 -8.72
N ASP A 386 1.60 -8.43 -7.83
CA ASP A 386 1.14 -9.16 -6.65
C ASP A 386 0.28 -8.23 -5.79
N HIS A 387 -1.02 -8.28 -6.04
CA HIS A 387 -2.00 -7.27 -5.63
C HIS A 387 -2.22 -7.29 -4.13
N ASP A 388 -2.39 -8.49 -3.57
CA ASP A 388 -2.62 -8.69 -2.16
C ASP A 388 -1.34 -8.45 -1.35
N LEU A 389 -0.16 -8.84 -1.85
CA LEU A 389 1.11 -8.45 -1.22
C LEU A 389 1.31 -6.94 -1.19
N PHE A 390 1.06 -6.24 -2.31
CA PHE A 390 1.18 -4.78 -2.35
C PHE A 390 0.24 -4.08 -1.37
N TYR A 391 -0.98 -4.60 -1.20
CA TYR A 391 -1.92 -4.11 -0.19
C TYR A 391 -1.38 -4.28 1.23
N VAL A 392 -0.91 -5.48 1.58
CA VAL A 392 -0.37 -5.77 2.92
C VAL A 392 0.88 -4.91 3.17
N LEU A 393 1.75 -4.74 2.17
CA LEU A 393 2.90 -3.83 2.23
C LEU A 393 2.47 -2.38 2.48
N THR A 394 1.45 -1.91 1.76
CA THR A 394 0.93 -0.56 1.92
C THR A 394 0.40 -0.35 3.33
N MET A 395 -0.49 -1.23 3.81
CA MET A 395 -1.08 -1.13 5.15
C MET A 395 0.00 -1.15 6.24
N THR A 396 1.06 -1.94 6.06
CA THR A 396 2.18 -2.02 7.01
C THR A 396 3.06 -0.76 6.98
N LEU A 397 3.40 -0.26 5.78
CA LEU A 397 4.25 0.93 5.63
C LEU A 397 3.60 2.22 6.13
N VAL A 398 2.29 2.38 5.92
CA VAL A 398 1.56 3.57 6.38
C VAL A 398 1.14 3.47 7.85
N PHE A 399 1.24 2.29 8.48
CA PHE A 399 0.78 2.07 9.85
C PHE A 399 1.40 3.05 10.87
N PRO A 400 2.71 3.37 10.85
CA PRO A 400 3.28 4.35 11.79
C PRO A 400 2.68 5.76 11.65
N LEU A 401 2.30 6.16 10.44
CA LEU A 401 1.60 7.42 10.19
C LEU A 401 0.16 7.33 10.69
N PHE A 402 -0.50 6.22 10.41
CA PHE A 402 -1.88 5.95 10.84
C PHE A 402 -2.02 5.92 12.36
N GLU A 403 -1.12 5.26 13.08
CA GLU A 403 -1.12 5.17 14.55
C GLU A 403 -1.12 6.55 15.24
N ARG A 404 -0.55 7.57 14.60
CA ARG A 404 -0.50 8.95 15.12
C ARG A 404 -1.65 9.84 14.63
N SER A 405 -2.46 9.34 13.70
CA SER A 405 -3.57 10.09 13.09
C SER A 405 -4.75 10.30 14.05
N ASP A 406 -5.61 11.24 13.70
CA ASP A 406 -6.92 11.46 14.32
C ASP A 406 -7.87 10.27 14.11
N LEU A 407 -7.87 9.63 12.94
CA LEU A 407 -8.68 8.42 12.68
C LEU A 407 -8.35 7.26 13.62
N PHE A 408 -7.06 7.06 13.94
CA PHE A 408 -6.66 6.03 14.91
C PHE A 408 -7.15 6.36 16.33
N LYS A 409 -7.22 7.65 16.69
CA LYS A 409 -7.80 8.08 17.98
C LYS A 409 -9.32 7.96 18.00
N GLN A 410 -9.97 8.20 16.86
CA GLN A 410 -11.43 8.11 16.70
C GLN A 410 -11.92 6.66 16.84
N TYR A 411 -11.21 5.70 16.25
CA TYR A 411 -11.58 4.29 16.28
C TYR A 411 -10.71 3.56 17.29
N ASN A 412 -11.24 3.31 18.49
CA ASN A 412 -10.54 2.65 19.60
C ASN A 412 -9.80 1.37 19.12
N CYS A 413 -8.47 1.44 19.08
CA CYS A 413 -7.63 0.49 18.37
C CYS A 413 -6.49 -0.01 19.26
N ASN A 414 -6.31 -1.33 19.32
CA ASN A 414 -5.17 -1.98 19.97
C ASN A 414 -4.22 -2.62 18.95
N LEU A 415 -4.32 -2.26 17.66
CA LEU A 415 -3.37 -2.75 16.66
C LEU A 415 -1.98 -2.22 16.99
N THR A 416 -1.00 -3.10 16.87
CA THR A 416 0.43 -2.78 16.94
C THR A 416 1.10 -3.20 15.64
N MET A 417 2.33 -2.72 15.41
CA MET A 417 3.14 -3.17 14.28
C MET A 417 3.33 -4.70 14.29
N ASP A 418 3.54 -5.31 15.46
CA ASP A 418 3.69 -6.75 15.59
C ASP A 418 2.42 -7.50 15.18
N ASN A 419 1.24 -6.98 15.52
CA ASN A 419 -0.02 -7.56 15.06
C ASN A 419 -0.14 -7.48 13.54
N MET A 420 0.29 -6.37 12.93
CA MET A 420 0.28 -6.19 11.47
C MET A 420 1.22 -7.18 10.78
N LEU A 421 2.43 -7.37 11.33
CA LEU A 421 3.43 -8.30 10.82
C LEU A 421 2.98 -9.76 10.96
N GLN A 422 2.39 -10.14 12.09
CA GLN A 422 1.85 -11.48 12.29
C GLN A 422 0.72 -11.79 11.31
N LYS A 423 -0.21 -10.84 11.08
CA LYS A 423 -1.27 -10.98 10.09
C LYS A 423 -0.73 -11.11 8.67
N ALA A 424 0.31 -10.32 8.35
CA ALA A 424 1.00 -10.43 7.07
C ALA A 424 1.65 -11.80 6.88
N GLN A 425 2.31 -12.34 7.92
CA GLN A 425 2.93 -13.67 7.87
C GLN A 425 1.89 -14.78 7.69
N ASN A 426 0.82 -14.75 8.48
CA ASN A 426 -0.28 -15.72 8.39
C ASN A 426 -0.92 -15.75 6.99
N PHE A 427 -1.07 -14.58 6.37
CA PHE A 427 -1.75 -14.45 5.08
C PHE A 427 -0.85 -14.71 3.87
N LEU A 428 0.39 -14.23 3.90
CA LEU A 428 1.31 -14.33 2.76
C LEU A 428 2.04 -15.68 2.69
N GLY A 429 2.18 -16.38 3.82
CA GLY A 429 2.90 -17.66 3.88
C GLY A 429 4.34 -17.52 3.40
N GLU A 430 4.75 -18.37 2.44
CA GLU A 430 6.10 -18.33 1.85
C GLU A 430 6.44 -16.95 1.23
N ARG A 431 5.46 -16.18 0.77
CA ARG A 431 5.68 -14.84 0.21
C ARG A 431 6.05 -13.80 1.27
N TYR A 432 5.92 -14.12 2.57
CA TYR A 432 6.29 -13.21 3.66
C TYR A 432 7.77 -12.83 3.63
N GLU A 433 8.66 -13.72 3.16
CA GLU A 433 10.08 -13.43 3.00
C GLU A 433 10.29 -12.26 2.01
N TYR A 434 9.63 -12.32 0.85
CA TYR A 434 9.69 -11.26 -0.15
C TYR A 434 9.05 -9.96 0.34
N PHE A 435 7.92 -10.06 1.04
CA PHE A 435 7.31 -8.91 1.73
C PHE A 435 8.29 -8.26 2.71
N SER A 436 8.99 -9.06 3.53
CA SER A 436 9.96 -8.58 4.51
C SER A 436 11.15 -7.90 3.84
N TYR A 437 11.66 -8.44 2.74
CA TYR A 437 12.69 -7.82 1.92
C TYR A 437 12.26 -6.42 1.42
N LEU A 438 11.03 -6.30 0.89
CA LEU A 438 10.48 -5.02 0.44
C LEU A 438 10.28 -4.04 1.61
N LEU A 439 9.69 -4.52 2.71
CA LEU A 439 9.46 -3.76 3.94
C LEU A 439 10.77 -3.28 4.59
N ASN A 440 11.91 -3.89 4.27
CA ASN A 440 13.23 -3.52 4.80
C ASN A 440 14.14 -2.87 3.73
N ASN A 441 13.53 -2.27 2.68
CA ASN A 441 14.26 -1.52 1.64
C ASN A 441 15.34 -2.37 0.96
N GLY A 442 15.00 -3.62 0.64
CA GLY A 442 15.90 -4.57 -0.01
C GLY A 442 16.95 -5.18 0.90
N LYS A 443 16.79 -5.06 2.23
CA LYS A 443 17.62 -5.76 3.22
C LYS A 443 16.85 -6.95 3.76
N VAL A 444 17.51 -8.09 3.91
CA VAL A 444 16.97 -9.20 4.70
C VAL A 444 17.26 -8.85 6.16
N PRO A 445 16.24 -8.70 7.03
CA PRO A 445 16.48 -8.48 8.45
C PRO A 445 17.25 -9.68 9.00
N LEU A 446 18.44 -9.42 9.54
CA LEU A 446 19.35 -10.47 10.02
C LEU A 446 18.82 -11.18 11.27
N ASN A 447 17.83 -10.59 11.97
CA ASN A 447 17.20 -11.13 13.17
C ASN A 447 15.69 -10.90 13.08
N LEU A 448 14.89 -11.97 13.04
CA LEU A 448 13.43 -11.91 13.24
C LEU A 448 12.97 -12.75 14.44
N LEU A 449 13.87 -13.01 15.39
CA LEU A 449 13.51 -13.68 16.64
C LEU A 449 14.13 -12.91 17.81
N GLU A 450 13.29 -12.13 18.48
CA GLU A 450 13.55 -11.60 19.82
C GLU A 450 13.62 -12.79 20.79
N GLU A 451 14.80 -13.37 21.05
CA GLU A 451 15.02 -14.22 22.25
C GLU A 451 16.50 -14.54 22.58
N ASP A 452 17.48 -13.95 21.89
CA ASP A 452 18.88 -14.39 22.04
C ASP A 452 19.61 -13.83 23.30
N GLY A 453 18.98 -12.93 24.05
CA GLY A 453 19.56 -12.39 25.30
C GLY A 453 20.64 -11.33 25.10
N TYR A 454 20.70 -10.69 23.93
CA TYR A 454 21.57 -9.56 23.63
C TYR A 454 20.90 -8.57 22.66
N GLU A 455 21.40 -7.33 22.61
CA GLU A 455 20.91 -6.28 21.71
C GLU A 455 22.04 -5.35 21.24
N LEU A 456 21.81 -4.60 20.15
CA LEU A 456 22.76 -3.59 19.66
C LEU A 456 22.46 -2.23 20.31
N SER A 457 23.47 -1.56 20.84
CA SER A 457 23.35 -0.25 21.51
C SER A 457 24.44 0.73 21.04
N PRO A 458 24.17 2.05 20.98
CA PRO A 458 25.20 3.08 20.78
C PRO A 458 26.20 3.13 21.96
N MET A 459 27.50 3.14 21.67
CA MET A 459 28.61 3.08 22.63
C MET A 459 29.57 4.28 22.53
N GLY A 460 29.02 5.48 22.34
CA GLY A 460 29.79 6.73 22.28
C GLY A 460 30.90 6.67 21.22
N ASN A 461 32.15 6.85 21.64
CA ASN A 461 33.32 6.85 20.74
C ASN A 461 33.62 5.49 20.09
N LYS A 462 33.03 4.39 20.58
CA LYS A 462 33.21 3.03 20.03
C LYS A 462 32.23 2.70 18.89
N GLY A 463 31.34 3.63 18.53
CA GLY A 463 30.29 3.38 17.54
C GLY A 463 29.13 2.60 18.15
N GLU A 464 28.76 1.48 17.55
CA GLU A 464 27.75 0.55 18.08
C GLU A 464 28.45 -0.60 18.82
N GLY A 465 27.78 -1.20 19.82
CA GLY A 465 28.26 -2.37 20.54
C GLY A 465 27.10 -3.27 20.96
N VAL A 466 27.42 -4.47 21.43
CA VAL A 466 26.41 -5.46 21.82
C VAL A 466 26.29 -5.50 23.34
N ILE A 467 25.07 -5.39 23.86
CA ILE A 467 24.75 -5.41 25.30
C ILE A 467 24.00 -6.69 25.64
N ALA A 468 24.33 -7.32 26.78
CA ALA A 468 23.58 -8.45 27.30
C ALA A 468 22.21 -8.00 27.84
N THR A 469 21.11 -8.60 27.38
CA THR A 469 19.75 -8.32 27.89
C THR A 469 19.33 -9.30 28.99
N LYS A 470 20.15 -10.31 29.27
CA LYS A 470 20.02 -11.25 30.39
C LYS A 470 21.42 -11.60 30.95
N PRO A 471 21.53 -12.12 32.19
CA PRO A 471 22.82 -12.60 32.69
C PRO A 471 23.29 -13.88 31.98
N PHE A 472 24.60 -14.04 31.84
CA PHE A 472 25.26 -15.26 31.35
C PHE A 472 26.26 -15.78 32.38
N THR A 473 26.37 -17.10 32.48
CA THR A 473 27.38 -17.78 33.27
C THR A 473 28.63 -18.06 32.43
N SER A 474 29.76 -18.33 33.11
CA SER A 474 30.98 -18.70 32.40
C SER A 474 30.74 -19.93 31.53
N GLU A 475 31.34 -19.93 30.34
CA GLU A 475 31.24 -20.96 29.29
C GLU A 475 29.95 -21.00 28.48
N ASP A 476 28.93 -20.20 28.84
CA ASP A 476 27.70 -20.10 28.05
C ASP A 476 28.00 -19.64 26.62
N VAL A 477 27.31 -20.24 25.65
CA VAL A 477 27.27 -19.72 24.28
C VAL A 477 26.36 -18.50 24.29
N VAL A 478 27.00 -17.32 24.22
CA VAL A 478 26.31 -16.03 24.22
C VAL A 478 25.74 -15.73 22.83
N MET A 479 26.49 -16.05 21.78
CA MET A 479 26.04 -15.91 20.40
C MET A 479 26.48 -17.12 19.58
N LYS A 480 25.55 -17.79 18.91
CA LYS A 480 25.87 -18.90 18.02
C LYS A 480 26.33 -18.38 16.66
N GLY A 481 27.50 -18.80 16.21
CA GLY A 481 28.08 -18.39 14.93
C GLY A 481 27.45 -19.11 13.75
N GLN A 482 27.14 -18.36 12.69
CA GLN A 482 26.80 -18.91 11.37
C GLN A 482 27.61 -18.16 10.30
N ILE A 483 28.21 -18.87 9.35
CA ILE A 483 28.99 -18.23 8.28
C ILE A 483 28.05 -17.85 7.14
N VAL A 484 27.95 -16.55 6.85
CA VAL A 484 27.20 -16.03 5.70
C VAL A 484 28.06 -16.09 4.44
N LYS A 485 29.34 -15.76 4.57
CA LYS A 485 30.24 -15.63 3.42
C LYS A 485 31.68 -15.93 3.80
N LEU A 486 32.34 -16.76 2.99
CA LEU A 486 33.80 -16.91 2.99
C LEU A 486 34.45 -15.86 2.10
N LEU A 487 35.57 -15.32 2.55
CA LEU A 487 36.36 -14.29 1.90
C LEU A 487 37.78 -14.81 1.66
N GLY A 488 38.35 -14.46 0.50
CA GLY A 488 39.75 -14.75 0.15
C GLY A 488 40.75 -13.71 0.68
N GLY A 489 40.32 -12.78 1.53
CA GLY A 489 41.16 -11.72 2.08
C GLY A 489 40.56 -11.11 3.35
N ASN A 490 41.41 -10.47 4.15
CA ASN A 490 41.03 -9.86 5.42
C ASN A 490 40.07 -8.67 5.22
N HIS A 491 39.20 -8.42 6.19
CA HIS A 491 38.22 -7.34 6.19
C HIS A 491 37.91 -6.91 7.63
N SER A 492 37.57 -5.64 7.87
CA SER A 492 37.34 -5.08 9.22
C SER A 492 36.28 -5.81 10.05
N HIS A 493 35.33 -6.45 9.39
CA HIS A 493 34.21 -7.18 10.01
C HIS A 493 34.28 -8.69 9.81
N ALA A 494 35.39 -9.21 9.26
CA ALA A 494 35.56 -10.63 9.08
C ALA A 494 36.36 -11.24 10.22
N SER A 495 36.06 -12.49 10.52
CA SER A 495 36.88 -13.35 11.38
C SER A 495 37.80 -14.18 10.48
N GLN A 496 39.08 -14.30 10.82
CA GLN A 496 39.91 -15.32 10.18
C GLN A 496 39.32 -16.70 10.49
N MET A 497 39.44 -17.65 9.57
CA MET A 497 38.99 -19.05 9.73
C MET A 497 40.13 -20.05 9.50
N GLY A 498 41.24 -19.57 8.94
CA GLY A 498 42.46 -20.32 8.63
C GLY A 498 43.53 -19.38 8.06
N GLU A 499 44.69 -19.92 7.69
CA GLU A 499 45.85 -19.11 7.25
C GLU A 499 45.52 -18.08 6.16
N HIS A 500 44.67 -18.46 5.21
CA HIS A 500 44.29 -17.64 4.05
C HIS A 500 42.77 -17.55 3.84
N THR A 501 41.99 -17.69 4.90
CA THR A 501 40.52 -17.70 4.80
C THR A 501 39.92 -16.85 5.90
N TRP A 502 38.94 -16.03 5.54
CA TRP A 502 38.16 -15.22 6.46
C TRP A 502 36.67 -15.45 6.22
N ALA A 503 35.82 -15.20 7.21
CA ALA A 503 34.38 -15.32 7.11
C ALA A 503 33.69 -14.09 7.69
N ILE A 504 32.55 -13.74 7.09
CA ILE A 504 31.56 -12.87 7.72
C ILE A 504 30.54 -13.77 8.41
N HIS A 505 30.38 -13.58 9.71
CA HIS A 505 29.36 -14.25 10.51
C HIS A 505 28.01 -13.54 10.39
N GLU A 506 26.93 -14.29 10.52
CA GLU A 506 25.55 -13.81 10.48
C GLU A 506 25.20 -12.98 11.72
N GLY A 507 24.09 -12.25 11.65
CA GLY A 507 23.57 -11.47 12.76
C GLY A 507 24.50 -10.30 13.12
N ILE A 508 24.60 -10.03 14.42
CA ILE A 508 25.37 -8.90 14.96
C ILE A 508 26.72 -9.33 15.56
N ILE A 509 27.17 -10.57 15.35
CA ILE A 509 28.52 -11.03 15.78
C ILE A 509 29.63 -10.07 15.29
N PRO A 510 29.60 -9.55 14.04
CA PRO A 510 30.60 -8.58 13.58
C PRO A 510 30.59 -7.23 14.31
N LYS A 511 29.57 -6.95 15.14
CA LYS A 511 29.42 -5.73 15.95
C LYS A 511 29.95 -5.89 17.38
N VAL A 512 30.41 -7.08 17.78
CA VAL A 512 31.03 -7.29 19.09
C VAL A 512 32.36 -6.54 19.17
N ASN A 513 32.43 -5.57 20.07
CA ASN A 513 33.56 -4.67 20.19
C ASN A 513 34.80 -5.31 20.82
N HIS A 514 35.94 -4.66 20.58
CA HIS A 514 37.20 -5.04 21.19
C HIS A 514 37.31 -4.63 22.66
N SER A 515 37.81 -5.53 23.51
CA SER A 515 38.37 -5.19 24.82
C SER A 515 39.69 -5.92 25.08
N CYS A 516 40.65 -5.22 25.70
CA CYS A 516 41.90 -5.85 26.20
C CYS A 516 41.67 -6.68 27.47
N ALA A 517 40.53 -6.49 28.15
CA ALA A 517 40.08 -7.32 29.27
C ALA A 517 38.67 -7.84 28.96
N PRO A 518 38.53 -8.76 27.99
CA PRO A 518 37.24 -9.18 27.48
C PRO A 518 36.40 -9.94 28.51
N ASN A 519 35.10 -10.06 28.24
CA ASN A 519 34.19 -10.99 28.92
C ASN A 519 33.73 -12.14 28.02
N CYS A 520 34.06 -12.09 26.73
CA CYS A 520 33.79 -13.15 25.77
C CYS A 520 35.07 -13.69 25.10
N GLY A 521 34.94 -14.89 24.54
CA GLY A 521 35.93 -15.63 23.78
C GLY A 521 35.32 -16.31 22.55
N ILE A 522 36.11 -17.14 21.87
CA ILE A 522 35.74 -17.83 20.63
C ILE A 522 35.75 -19.34 20.84
N ARG A 523 34.70 -20.00 20.38
CA ARG A 523 34.62 -21.45 20.25
C ARG A 523 34.14 -21.82 18.86
N LEU A 524 34.73 -22.83 18.23
CA LEU A 524 34.24 -23.30 16.94
C LEU A 524 33.05 -24.24 17.17
N ASN A 525 31.95 -24.02 16.46
CA ASN A 525 30.81 -24.93 16.49
C ASN A 525 30.91 -26.03 15.42
N GLU A 526 29.88 -26.88 15.34
CA GLU A 526 29.83 -28.04 14.43
C GLU A 526 29.97 -27.68 12.93
N THR A 527 29.71 -26.42 12.55
CA THR A 527 29.86 -25.92 11.17
C THR A 527 31.23 -25.30 10.91
N GLY A 528 32.07 -25.19 11.95
CA GLY A 528 33.34 -24.46 11.91
C GLY A 528 33.19 -22.95 12.07
N ALA A 529 31.97 -22.43 12.28
CA ALA A 529 31.73 -21.03 12.60
C ALA A 529 32.17 -20.68 14.04
N HIS A 530 32.32 -19.39 14.33
CA HIS A 530 32.76 -18.90 15.63
C HIS A 530 31.56 -18.57 16.50
N ASP A 531 31.31 -19.38 17.52
CA ASP A 531 30.47 -19.02 18.65
C ASP A 531 31.21 -18.01 19.54
N ILE A 532 30.47 -17.02 20.02
CA ILE A 532 30.92 -16.11 21.08
C ILE A 532 30.50 -16.74 22.41
N VAL A 533 31.48 -17.05 23.25
CA VAL A 533 31.27 -17.71 24.54
C VAL A 533 31.68 -16.82 25.70
N ALA A 534 30.94 -16.85 26.81
CA ALA A 534 31.32 -16.12 28.01
C ALA A 534 32.56 -16.75 28.64
N ILE A 535 33.60 -15.97 28.96
CA ILE A 535 34.80 -16.47 29.66
C ILE A 535 34.74 -16.22 31.17
N LYS A 536 33.75 -15.44 31.60
CA LYS A 536 33.42 -15.11 32.99
C LYS A 536 31.92 -14.75 33.06
N PRO A 537 31.30 -14.72 34.24
CA PRO A 537 29.91 -14.27 34.37
C PRO A 537 29.71 -12.86 33.80
N ILE A 538 28.59 -12.65 33.12
CA ILE A 538 28.20 -11.38 32.48
C ILE A 538 26.85 -10.96 33.04
N ALA A 539 26.74 -9.78 33.62
CA ALA A 539 25.45 -9.27 34.09
C ALA A 539 24.60 -8.68 32.95
N GLN A 540 23.29 -8.62 33.16
CA GLN A 540 22.40 -7.86 32.28
C GLN A 540 22.84 -6.38 32.23
N GLY A 541 22.88 -5.82 31.03
CA GLY A 541 23.34 -4.45 30.76
C GLY A 541 24.86 -4.33 30.52
N GLU A 542 25.64 -5.40 30.68
CA GLU A 542 27.07 -5.36 30.36
C GLU A 542 27.33 -5.44 28.84
N GLU A 543 28.35 -4.71 28.38
CA GLU A 543 28.83 -4.81 26.99
C GLU A 543 29.53 -6.16 26.76
N LEU A 544 29.09 -6.89 25.75
CA LEU A 544 29.76 -8.09 25.25
C LEU A 544 30.99 -7.66 24.45
N THR A 545 32.17 -8.09 24.90
CA THR A 545 33.45 -7.68 24.33
C THR A 545 34.38 -8.86 24.14
N LEU A 546 35.16 -8.82 23.05
CA LEU A 546 36.06 -9.88 22.64
C LEU A 546 37.45 -9.30 22.33
N ASP A 547 38.52 -9.99 22.73
CA ASP A 547 39.84 -9.64 22.21
C ASP A 547 39.97 -10.16 20.77
N TYR A 548 40.16 -9.26 19.80
CA TYR A 548 40.16 -9.64 18.38
C TYR A 548 41.31 -10.58 18.02
N ALA A 549 42.37 -10.61 18.84
CA ALA A 549 43.44 -11.56 18.72
C ALA A 549 42.97 -13.01 18.87
N MET A 550 41.88 -13.29 19.61
CA MET A 550 41.31 -14.64 19.75
C MET A 550 40.70 -15.20 18.47
N ARG A 551 40.53 -14.37 17.42
CA ARG A 551 40.04 -14.81 16.09
C ARG A 551 40.86 -14.31 14.91
N ASN A 552 41.96 -13.59 15.12
CA ASN A 552 42.76 -13.03 14.04
C ASN A 552 44.24 -13.07 14.38
N TYR A 553 45.04 -13.64 13.47
CA TYR A 553 46.49 -13.71 13.63
C TYR A 553 47.15 -12.34 13.54
N GLN A 554 46.61 -11.49 12.66
CA GLN A 554 47.00 -10.10 12.45
C GLN A 554 45.74 -9.22 12.30
N ILE A 555 45.85 -7.96 12.70
CA ILE A 555 44.79 -6.96 12.59
C ILE A 555 45.25 -5.83 11.65
N ASP A 556 44.53 -5.62 10.54
CA ASP A 556 44.93 -4.66 9.49
C ASP A 556 44.05 -3.40 9.41
N TYR A 557 42.81 -3.45 9.93
CA TYR A 557 41.77 -2.46 9.62
C TYR A 557 41.25 -1.64 10.84
N PHE A 558 42.01 -1.57 11.93
CA PHE A 558 41.58 -0.87 13.15
C PHE A 558 42.48 0.32 13.51
N PRO A 559 41.93 1.33 14.23
CA PRO A 559 42.70 2.50 14.66
C PRO A 559 43.94 2.11 15.45
N SER A 560 44.98 2.95 15.36
CA SER A 560 46.23 2.73 16.10
C SER A 560 46.02 2.74 17.61
N GLN A 561 45.02 3.47 18.14
CA GLN A 561 44.74 3.61 19.56
C GLN A 561 43.48 2.86 20.00
N CYS A 562 43.61 2.00 21.01
CA CYS A 562 42.52 1.25 21.63
C CYS A 562 41.72 2.14 22.59
N GLN A 563 40.38 2.01 22.55
CA GLN A 563 39.43 2.77 23.36
C GLN A 563 38.57 1.88 24.27
N CYS A 564 39.06 0.67 24.62
CA CYS A 564 38.27 -0.27 25.41
C CYS A 564 37.99 0.18 26.85
N GLY A 565 38.85 1.03 27.43
CA GLY A 565 38.70 1.53 28.80
C GLY A 565 39.12 0.55 29.90
N ALA A 566 39.66 -0.62 29.56
CA ALA A 566 40.19 -1.58 30.54
C ALA A 566 41.39 -1.01 31.30
N SER A 567 41.52 -1.35 32.60
CA SER A 567 42.66 -0.95 33.43
C SER A 567 44.01 -1.43 32.87
N GLU A 568 44.02 -2.60 32.25
CA GLU A 568 45.18 -3.22 31.61
C GLU A 568 45.16 -3.05 30.08
N CYS A 569 44.65 -1.91 29.60
CA CYS A 569 44.58 -1.63 28.17
C CYS A 569 45.97 -1.63 27.52
N ARG A 570 46.12 -2.42 26.44
CA ARG A 570 47.36 -2.54 25.67
C ARG A 570 47.64 -1.35 24.75
N THR A 571 46.83 -0.30 24.81
CA THR A 571 46.89 0.94 24.01
C THR A 571 46.69 0.78 22.50
N ARG A 572 46.90 -0.40 21.93
CA ARG A 572 46.70 -0.73 20.51
C ARG A 572 45.92 -2.03 20.36
N ILE A 573 45.12 -2.12 19.31
CA ILE A 573 44.43 -3.37 18.93
C ILE A 573 45.40 -4.16 18.04
N THR A 574 45.79 -5.37 18.45
CA THR A 574 46.75 -6.22 17.73
C THR A 574 46.19 -7.62 17.52
N GLY A 575 46.84 -8.40 16.64
CA GLY A 575 46.48 -9.80 16.40
C GLY A 575 47.22 -10.77 17.33
N TRP A 576 46.88 -12.06 17.21
CA TRP A 576 47.47 -13.15 18.02
C TRP A 576 49.00 -13.10 18.04
N LYS A 577 49.64 -12.86 16.88
CA LYS A 577 51.10 -12.89 16.74
C LYS A 577 51.82 -11.90 17.67
N ASP A 578 51.17 -10.78 17.98
CA ASP A 578 51.75 -9.67 18.76
C ASP A 578 51.36 -9.74 20.25
N LEU A 579 50.65 -10.77 20.69
CA LEU A 579 50.28 -10.95 22.10
C LEU A 579 51.50 -11.39 22.94
N PRO A 580 51.66 -10.86 24.16
CA PRO A 580 52.57 -11.43 25.15
C PRO A 580 52.23 -12.89 25.44
N GLN A 581 53.24 -13.72 25.70
CA GLN A 581 53.04 -15.16 25.92
C GLN A 581 52.04 -15.45 27.05
N HIS A 582 52.13 -14.75 28.17
CA HIS A 582 51.18 -14.93 29.29
C HIS A 582 49.73 -14.65 28.89
N THR A 583 49.50 -13.71 27.96
CA THR A 583 48.16 -13.42 27.41
C THR A 583 47.72 -14.52 26.46
N LYS A 584 48.62 -15.02 25.59
CA LYS A 584 48.35 -16.17 24.73
C LYS A 584 47.95 -17.40 25.54
N ASP A 585 48.67 -17.68 26.63
CA ASP A 585 48.41 -18.81 27.52
C ASP A 585 47.03 -18.69 28.19
N ALA A 586 46.67 -17.48 28.65
CA ALA A 586 45.36 -17.21 29.25
C ALA A 586 44.21 -17.31 28.23
N TYR A 587 44.45 -16.92 26.98
CA TYR A 587 43.45 -16.93 25.91
C TYR A 587 43.35 -18.28 25.18
N ALA A 588 44.33 -19.17 25.28
CA ALA A 588 44.38 -20.42 24.53
C ALA A 588 43.09 -21.28 24.62
N PRO A 589 42.39 -21.39 25.78
CA PRO A 589 41.12 -22.11 25.86
C PRO A 589 39.95 -21.46 25.11
N TRP A 590 40.08 -20.16 24.79
CA TRP A 590 39.03 -19.29 24.25
C TRP A 590 39.41 -18.68 22.91
N ALA A 591 40.47 -19.17 22.27
CA ALA A 591 40.96 -18.71 20.99
C ALA A 591 40.68 -19.73 19.90
N ALA A 592 40.49 -19.25 18.67
CA ALA A 592 40.26 -20.12 17.53
C ALA A 592 41.46 -21.06 17.31
N PRO A 593 41.26 -22.39 17.19
CA PRO A 593 42.35 -23.37 17.18
C PRO A 593 43.41 -23.18 16.09
N TYR A 594 43.05 -22.62 14.93
CA TYR A 594 44.01 -22.36 13.85
C TYR A 594 45.07 -21.33 14.25
N LEU A 595 44.78 -20.42 15.19
CA LEU A 595 45.78 -19.46 15.68
C LEU A 595 46.91 -20.15 16.42
N LEU A 596 46.59 -21.15 17.24
CA LEU A 596 47.57 -21.96 17.95
C LEU A 596 48.45 -22.76 16.99
N ALA A 597 47.88 -23.21 15.86
CA ALA A 597 48.62 -23.89 14.82
C ALA A 597 49.58 -22.94 14.07
N LEU A 598 49.11 -21.73 13.72
CA LEU A 598 49.92 -20.70 13.05
C LEU A 598 51.08 -20.22 13.92
N ASP A 599 50.83 -20.02 15.21
CA ASP A 599 51.85 -19.56 16.16
C ASP A 599 52.98 -20.58 16.30
N LYS A 600 52.64 -21.88 16.37
CA LYS A 600 53.63 -22.98 16.38
C LYS A 600 54.45 -23.03 15.09
N LYS A 601 53.79 -22.88 13.93
CA LYS A 601 54.44 -22.85 12.62
C LYS A 601 55.46 -21.71 12.54
N GLN A 602 55.09 -20.51 13.00
CA GLN A 602 55.99 -19.36 12.98
C GLN A 602 57.21 -19.57 13.91
N VAL A 603 57.03 -20.15 15.10
CA VAL A 603 58.15 -20.45 16.00
C VAL A 603 59.13 -21.46 15.38
N GLN A 604 58.62 -22.46 14.65
CA GLN A 604 59.44 -23.43 13.92
C GLN A 604 60.20 -22.78 12.77
N GLU A 605 59.53 -21.96 11.95
CA GLU A 605 60.16 -21.25 10.82
C GLU A 605 61.26 -20.29 11.29
N VAL A 606 61.08 -19.58 12.41
CA VAL A 606 62.12 -18.71 12.98
C VAL A 606 63.30 -19.54 13.49
N ALA A 607 63.05 -20.65 14.19
CA ALA A 607 64.11 -21.53 14.68
C ALA A 607 64.91 -22.19 13.54
N GLU A 608 64.28 -22.49 12.41
CA GLU A 608 64.94 -23.01 11.20
C GLU A 608 65.74 -21.95 10.44
N LEU A 609 65.35 -20.67 10.52
CA LEU A 609 66.09 -19.55 9.93
C LEU A 609 67.29 -19.10 10.80
N GLU A 610 67.24 -19.35 12.11
CA GLU A 610 68.31 -19.05 13.07
C GLU A 610 69.33 -20.18 13.22
N ALA A 611 69.01 -21.40 12.74
CA ALA A 611 69.89 -22.57 12.68
C ALA A 611 70.71 -22.61 11.39
#